data_AF-F4N2I8-F1
#
_entry.id   AF-F4N2I8-F1
#
_cell.length_a   1.000
_cell.length_b   1.000
_cell.length_c   1.000
_cell.angle_alpha   90.00
_cell.angle_beta   90.00
_cell.angle_gamma   90.00
#
_symmetry.space_group_name_H-M   'P 1'
#
loop_
_entity.id
_entity.type
_entity.pdbx_description
1 polymer ?
#
loop_
_entity_poly.entity_id
_entity_poly.type
_entity_poly.pdbx_seq_one_letter_code
_entity_poly.pdbx_strand_id
1 'polypeptide(L)'
;MCTGVEIALVASSVLAAGGAVASGQQQKKMANYQAAQAEADAQAQASAAKVQADKIRKAGAVQASQANAALAASGVETGEGTALRITSGIVGDAEEDAVTTILSGRDSAARYNAQAQADRISGKNAATSGYINAGSSLLQAGSTAYSGWKKSSNSGGSKT
;
A
#
# COMPACT_ATOMS: atom_id res chain seq x y z
N MET A 1 52.81 -10.25 -17.69
CA MET A 1 52.47 -9.08 -16.86
C MET A 1 50.99 -9.17 -16.53
N CYS A 2 50.62 -9.90 -15.47
CA CYS A 2 49.22 -9.94 -15.01
C CYS A 2 48.95 -8.60 -14.32
N THR A 3 48.37 -7.66 -15.07
CA THR A 3 48.13 -6.30 -14.62
C THR A 3 47.12 -6.35 -13.48
N GLY A 4 47.47 -5.76 -12.32
CA GLY A 4 46.64 -5.72 -11.10
C GLY A 4 45.24 -5.11 -11.27
N VAL A 5 44.88 -4.68 -12.47
CA VAL A 5 43.56 -4.27 -12.92
C VAL A 5 42.55 -5.42 -12.83
N GLU A 6 42.94 -6.67 -13.09
CA GLU A 6 42.01 -7.83 -13.01
C GLU A 6 41.60 -8.14 -11.57
N ILE A 7 42.54 -8.07 -10.62
CA ILE A 7 42.26 -8.27 -9.19
C ILE A 7 41.47 -7.07 -8.63
N ALA A 8 41.75 -5.85 -9.09
CA ALA A 8 40.99 -4.66 -8.72
C ALA A 8 39.54 -4.70 -9.27
N LEU A 9 39.31 -5.27 -10.45
CA LEU A 9 37.97 -5.47 -11.01
C LEU A 9 37.16 -6.52 -10.25
N VAL A 10 37.80 -7.62 -9.83
CA VAL A 10 37.16 -8.63 -8.97
C VAL A 10 36.88 -8.06 -7.57
N ALA A 11 37.83 -7.34 -6.97
CA ALA A 11 37.64 -6.70 -5.66
C ALA A 11 36.55 -5.62 -5.67
N SER A 12 36.44 -4.84 -6.76
CA SER A 12 35.37 -3.84 -6.93
C SER A 12 34.01 -4.48 -7.23
N SER A 13 33.95 -5.65 -7.88
CA SER A 13 32.70 -6.40 -8.08
C SER A 13 32.10 -6.95 -6.78
N VAL A 14 32.94 -7.33 -5.80
CA VAL A 14 32.49 -7.76 -4.47
C VAL A 14 32.02 -6.56 -3.63
N LEU A 15 32.69 -5.40 -3.75
CA LEU A 15 32.24 -4.14 -3.12
C LEU A 15 30.94 -3.62 -3.75
N ALA A 16 30.77 -3.75 -5.07
CA ALA A 16 29.55 -3.38 -5.78
C ALA A 16 28.35 -4.29 -5.44
N ALA A 17 28.58 -5.59 -5.20
CA ALA A 17 27.56 -6.50 -4.70
C ALA A 17 27.08 -6.13 -3.28
N GLY A 18 27.96 -5.61 -2.42
CA GLY A 18 27.60 -5.10 -1.09
C GLY A 18 26.69 -3.85 -1.13
N GLY A 19 26.92 -2.96 -2.10
CA GLY A 19 26.11 -1.75 -2.28
C GLY A 19 24.69 -2.03 -2.81
N ALA A 20 24.53 -3.01 -3.70
CA ALA A 20 23.22 -3.41 -4.25
C ALA A 20 22.31 -4.09 -3.21
N VAL A 21 22.89 -4.85 -2.28
CA VAL A 21 22.13 -5.48 -1.18
C VAL A 21 21.71 -4.44 -0.13
N ALA A 22 22.59 -3.49 0.20
CA ALA A 22 22.29 -2.41 1.14
C ALA A 22 21.17 -1.49 0.62
N SER A 23 21.21 -1.13 -0.66
CA SER A 23 20.20 -0.24 -1.28
C SER A 23 18.82 -0.91 -1.39
N GLY A 24 18.76 -2.21 -1.71
CA GLY A 24 17.49 -2.97 -1.76
C GLY A 24 16.83 -3.12 -0.38
N GLN A 25 17.61 -3.32 0.67
CA GLN A 25 17.11 -3.39 2.05
C GLN A 25 16.56 -2.03 2.52
N GLN A 26 17.21 -0.93 2.11
CA GLN A 26 16.75 0.42 2.41
C GLN A 26 15.45 0.77 1.67
N GLN A 27 15.32 0.39 0.39
CA GLN A 27 14.06 0.52 -0.36
C GLN A 27 12.93 -0.30 0.25
N LYS A 28 13.21 -1.53 0.71
CA LYS A 28 12.22 -2.36 1.40
C LYS A 28 11.74 -1.72 2.71
N LYS A 29 12.63 -1.13 3.50
CA LYS A 29 12.25 -0.39 4.72
C LYS A 29 11.36 0.81 4.40
N MET A 30 11.72 1.60 3.38
CA MET A 30 10.93 2.76 2.94
C MET A 30 9.54 2.34 2.46
N ALA A 31 9.45 1.28 1.64
CA ALA A 31 8.19 0.75 1.16
C ALA A 31 7.31 0.20 2.30
N ASN A 32 7.91 -0.49 3.28
CA ASN A 32 7.18 -0.94 4.46
C ASN A 32 6.67 0.23 5.32
N TYR A 33 7.44 1.32 5.41
CA TYR A 33 7.02 2.52 6.13
C TYR A 33 5.83 3.19 5.44
N GLN A 34 5.90 3.37 4.12
CA GLN A 34 4.80 3.90 3.31
C GLN A 34 3.54 3.02 3.42
N ALA A 35 3.71 1.70 3.40
CA ALA A 35 2.62 0.76 3.61
C ALA A 35 1.99 0.88 5.01
N ALA A 36 2.78 1.00 6.07
CA ALA A 36 2.28 1.18 7.43
C ALA A 36 1.54 2.52 7.59
N GLN A 37 2.03 3.57 6.92
CA GLN A 37 1.38 4.88 6.91
C GLN A 37 0.03 4.82 6.18
N ALA A 38 -0.02 4.18 5.00
CA ALA A 38 -1.26 3.97 4.27
C ALA A 38 -2.29 3.13 5.07
N GLU A 39 -1.85 2.11 5.83
CA GLU A 39 -2.72 1.35 6.74
C GLU A 39 -3.26 2.20 7.90
N ALA A 40 -2.44 3.10 8.45
CA ALA A 40 -2.88 4.03 9.49
C ALA A 40 -3.93 5.01 8.93
N ASP A 41 -3.70 5.56 7.75
CA ASP A 41 -4.66 6.44 7.06
C ASP A 41 -5.95 5.70 6.72
N ALA A 42 -5.86 4.42 6.32
CA ALA A 42 -7.02 3.57 6.09
C ALA A 42 -7.87 3.39 7.35
N GLN A 43 -7.23 3.13 8.50
CA GLN A 43 -7.94 3.02 9.79
C GLN A 43 -8.53 4.35 10.24
N ALA A 44 -7.81 5.46 10.03
CA ALA A 44 -8.30 6.79 10.36
C ALA A 44 -9.57 7.13 9.53
N GLN A 45 -9.54 6.91 8.22
CA GLN A 45 -10.69 7.08 7.32
C GLN A 45 -11.88 6.21 7.73
N ALA A 46 -11.66 4.91 7.97
CA ALA A 46 -12.72 4.01 8.39
C ALA A 46 -13.33 4.40 9.76
N SER A 47 -12.50 4.89 10.68
CA SER A 47 -12.95 5.33 12.01
C SER A 47 -13.71 6.66 11.93
N ALA A 48 -13.21 7.61 11.14
CA ALA A 48 -13.89 8.88 10.90
C ALA A 48 -15.26 8.66 10.25
N ALA A 49 -15.36 7.76 9.28
CA ALA A 49 -16.63 7.38 8.64
C ALA A 49 -17.63 6.79 9.64
N LYS A 50 -17.19 5.94 10.58
CA LYS A 50 -18.07 5.43 11.65
C LYS A 50 -18.58 6.54 12.56
N VAL A 51 -17.69 7.44 13.00
CA VAL A 51 -18.08 8.59 13.83
C VAL A 51 -19.07 9.50 13.09
N GLN A 52 -18.88 9.70 11.79
CA GLN A 52 -19.78 10.49 10.97
C GLN A 52 -21.14 9.81 10.78
N ALA A 53 -21.16 8.50 10.57
CA ALA A 53 -22.39 7.71 10.51
C ALA A 53 -23.19 7.79 11.82
N ASP A 54 -22.52 7.72 12.98
CA ASP A 54 -23.19 7.87 14.28
C ASP A 54 -23.77 9.29 14.45
N LYS A 55 -23.09 10.32 13.93
CA LYS A 55 -23.64 11.69 13.91
C LYS A 55 -24.87 11.79 13.02
N ILE A 56 -24.87 11.14 11.85
CA ILE A 56 -26.02 11.12 10.93
C ILE A 56 -27.22 10.46 11.61
N ARG A 57 -27.04 9.27 12.19
CA ARG A 57 -28.10 8.58 12.96
C ARG A 57 -28.67 9.46 14.07
N LYS A 58 -27.80 10.13 14.83
CA LYS A 58 -28.22 11.03 15.91
C LYS A 58 -28.99 12.24 15.36
N ALA A 59 -28.55 12.82 14.25
CA ALA A 59 -29.26 13.92 13.60
C ALA A 59 -30.66 13.50 13.11
N GLY A 60 -30.77 12.33 12.47
CA GLY A 60 -32.05 11.75 12.06
C GLY A 60 -33.00 11.52 13.24
N ALA A 61 -32.51 10.97 14.35
CA ALA A 61 -33.31 10.78 15.56
C ALA A 61 -33.81 12.11 16.16
N VAL A 62 -32.95 13.14 16.19
CA VAL A 62 -33.33 14.48 16.64
C VAL A 62 -34.38 15.09 15.70
N GLN A 63 -34.21 14.96 14.39
CA GLN A 63 -35.12 15.50 13.40
C GLN A 63 -36.48 14.79 13.43
N ALA A 64 -36.50 13.46 13.60
CA ALA A 64 -37.73 12.71 13.82
C ALA A 64 -38.44 13.15 15.11
N SER A 65 -37.70 13.39 16.19
CA SER A 65 -38.25 13.89 17.46
C SER A 65 -38.85 15.30 17.30
N GLN A 66 -38.17 16.19 16.56
CA GLN A 66 -38.70 17.52 16.25
C GLN A 66 -39.93 17.47 15.36
N ALA A 67 -39.96 16.59 14.35
CA ALA A 67 -41.12 16.37 13.49
C ALA A 67 -42.32 15.86 14.32
N ASN A 68 -42.12 14.89 15.20
CA ASN A 68 -43.14 14.42 16.14
C ASN A 68 -43.65 15.53 17.05
N ALA A 69 -42.75 16.34 17.62
CA ALA A 69 -43.13 17.45 18.50
C ALA A 69 -43.92 18.54 17.75
N ALA A 70 -43.52 18.87 16.51
CA ALA A 70 -44.22 19.83 15.67
C ALA A 70 -45.61 19.33 15.25
N LEU A 71 -45.72 18.04 14.89
CA LEU A 71 -47.00 17.39 14.59
C LEU A 71 -47.92 17.40 15.81
N ALA A 72 -47.41 17.04 16.99
CA ALA A 72 -48.15 17.10 18.25
C ALA A 72 -48.61 18.52 18.61
N ALA A 73 -47.75 19.53 18.41
CA ALA A 73 -48.06 20.94 18.68
C ALA A 73 -49.07 21.54 17.69
N SER A 74 -49.12 21.01 16.45
CA SER A 74 -50.01 21.52 15.41
C SER A 74 -51.49 21.18 15.66
N GLY A 75 -51.80 20.29 16.60
CA GLY A 75 -53.17 19.85 16.91
C GLY A 75 -53.86 19.13 15.74
N VAL A 76 -53.15 18.90 14.63
CA VAL A 76 -53.64 18.17 13.48
C VAL A 76 -53.58 16.70 13.85
N GLU A 77 -54.75 16.06 13.86
CA GLU A 77 -54.92 14.61 13.88
C GLU A 77 -54.37 14.04 12.56
N THR A 78 -53.04 14.15 12.37
CA THR A 78 -52.33 13.41 11.34
C THR A 78 -52.42 11.97 11.77
N GLY A 79 -53.50 11.29 11.38
CA GLY A 79 -53.83 9.95 11.87
C GLY A 79 -52.57 9.09 11.98
N GLU A 80 -52.37 8.43 13.11
CA GLU A 80 -51.09 7.92 13.64
C GLU A 80 -50.13 7.38 12.57
N GLY A 81 -50.63 6.73 11.52
CA GLY A 81 -49.86 6.26 10.37
C GLY A 81 -49.09 7.33 9.57
N THR A 82 -49.54 8.59 9.48
CA THR A 82 -48.83 9.64 8.72
C THR A 82 -47.65 10.20 9.51
N ALA A 83 -47.83 10.48 10.80
CA ALA A 83 -46.75 10.91 11.69
C ALA A 83 -45.68 9.82 11.83
N LEU A 84 -46.11 8.57 12.00
CA LEU A 84 -45.22 7.42 12.08
C LEU A 84 -44.44 7.22 10.77
N ARG A 85 -45.09 7.37 9.60
CA ARG A 85 -44.42 7.24 8.31
C ARG A 85 -43.36 8.32 8.09
N ILE A 86 -43.66 9.58 8.42
CA ILE A 86 -42.68 10.69 8.30
C ILE A 86 -41.46 10.43 9.17
N THR A 87 -41.67 10.08 10.44
CA THR A 87 -40.55 9.82 11.35
C THR A 87 -39.78 8.55 11.00
N SER A 88 -40.46 7.49 10.56
CA SER A 88 -39.80 6.29 10.04
C SER A 88 -38.99 6.57 8.78
N GLY A 89 -39.47 7.48 7.91
CA GLY A 89 -38.73 7.94 6.72
C GLY A 89 -37.47 8.69 7.11
N ILE A 90 -37.57 9.67 8.01
CA ILE A 90 -36.40 10.44 8.50
C ILE A 90 -35.33 9.51 9.11
N VAL A 91 -35.74 8.55 9.92
CA VAL A 91 -34.81 7.58 10.53
C VAL A 91 -34.25 6.62 9.47
N GLY A 92 -35.08 6.18 8.52
CA GLY A 92 -34.65 5.34 7.40
C GLY A 92 -33.61 6.01 6.52
N ASP A 93 -33.87 7.25 6.10
CA ASP A 93 -32.95 8.07 5.28
C ASP A 93 -31.62 8.30 6.02
N ALA A 94 -31.68 8.61 7.32
CA ALA A 94 -30.48 8.78 8.13
C ALA A 94 -29.68 7.47 8.28
N GLU A 95 -30.34 6.31 8.35
CA GLU A 95 -29.64 5.02 8.39
C GLU A 95 -29.02 4.68 7.04
N GLU A 96 -29.70 4.98 5.92
CA GLU A 96 -29.17 4.82 4.57
C GLU A 96 -27.92 5.69 4.34
N ASP A 97 -27.97 6.96 4.75
CA ASP A 97 -26.84 7.89 4.71
C ASP A 97 -25.68 7.41 5.59
N ALA A 98 -25.98 6.91 6.79
CA ALA A 98 -24.99 6.37 7.71
C ALA A 98 -24.29 5.13 7.14
N VAL A 99 -25.05 4.19 6.55
CA VAL A 99 -24.52 3.00 5.90
C VAL A 99 -23.67 3.38 4.69
N THR A 100 -24.16 4.28 3.83
CA THR A 100 -23.42 4.77 2.66
C THR A 100 -22.12 5.45 3.08
N THR A 101 -22.13 6.22 4.16
CA THR A 101 -20.93 6.84 4.75
C THR A 101 -19.91 5.79 5.21
N ILE A 102 -20.36 4.76 5.93
CA ILE A 102 -19.49 3.65 6.38
C ILE A 102 -18.90 2.90 5.18
N LEU A 103 -19.71 2.62 4.16
CA LEU A 103 -19.28 1.92 2.95
C LEU A 103 -18.23 2.73 2.19
N SER A 104 -18.48 4.02 1.95
CA SER A 104 -17.52 4.92 1.31
C SER A 104 -16.19 5.01 2.08
N GLY A 105 -16.25 5.06 3.42
CA GLY A 105 -15.05 5.01 4.27
C GLY A 105 -14.31 3.68 4.18
N ARG A 106 -15.04 2.56 4.10
CA ARG A 106 -14.46 1.22 3.91
C ARG A 106 -13.82 1.05 2.53
N ASP A 107 -14.45 1.55 1.48
CA ASP A 107 -13.90 1.51 0.12
C ASP A 107 -12.62 2.33 0.02
N SER A 108 -12.61 3.52 0.64
CA SER A 108 -11.41 4.35 0.75
C SER A 108 -10.30 3.62 1.51
N ALA A 109 -10.63 3.01 2.65
CA ALA A 109 -9.68 2.21 3.42
C ALA A 109 -9.16 0.99 2.63
N ALA A 110 -10.01 0.33 1.85
CA ALA A 110 -9.63 -0.79 0.98
C ALA A 110 -8.62 -0.35 -0.10
N ARG A 111 -8.79 0.85 -0.68
CA ARG A 111 -7.83 1.42 -1.62
C ARG A 111 -6.47 1.69 -0.98
N TYR A 112 -6.43 2.29 0.21
CA TYR A 112 -5.18 2.50 0.94
C TYR A 112 -4.49 1.17 1.31
N ASN A 113 -5.26 0.16 1.73
CA ASN A 113 -4.73 -1.17 2.01
C ASN A 113 -4.19 -1.87 0.75
N ALA A 114 -4.84 -1.67 -0.41
CA ALA A 114 -4.34 -2.18 -1.68
C ALA A 114 -3.03 -1.48 -2.08
N GLN A 115 -2.92 -0.17 -1.84
CA GLN A 115 -1.69 0.59 -2.07
C GLN A 115 -0.56 0.13 -1.14
N ALA A 116 -0.84 -0.08 0.15
CA ALA A 116 0.11 -0.64 1.11
C ALA A 116 0.64 -2.03 0.69
N GLN A 117 -0.24 -2.89 0.16
CA GLN A 117 0.18 -4.17 -0.40
C GLN A 117 1.05 -4.00 -1.65
N ALA A 118 0.69 -3.09 -2.55
CA ALA A 118 1.48 -2.79 -3.74
C ALA A 118 2.88 -2.27 -3.37
N ASP A 119 2.99 -1.37 -2.39
CA ASP A 119 4.26 -0.85 -1.90
C ASP A 119 5.14 -1.98 -1.33
N ARG A 120 4.56 -2.86 -0.50
CA ARG A 120 5.27 -4.04 0.03
C ARG A 120 5.76 -4.97 -1.08
N ILE A 121 4.94 -5.21 -2.10
CA ILE A 121 5.32 -6.05 -3.25
C ILE A 121 6.44 -5.38 -4.05
N SER A 122 6.31 -4.08 -4.34
CA SER A 122 7.33 -3.29 -5.03
C SER A 122 8.67 -3.32 -4.28
N GLY A 123 8.66 -3.11 -2.96
CA GLY A 123 9.85 -3.18 -2.11
C GLY A 123 10.48 -4.58 -2.08
N LYS A 124 9.67 -5.65 -2.06
CA LYS A 124 10.17 -7.03 -2.17
C LYS A 124 10.80 -7.29 -3.54
N ASN A 125 10.16 -6.88 -4.62
CA ASN A 125 10.66 -7.03 -5.98
C ASN A 125 11.97 -6.25 -6.19
N ALA A 126 12.07 -5.03 -5.66
CA ALA A 126 13.28 -4.23 -5.74
C ALA A 126 14.45 -4.89 -5.00
N ALA A 127 14.21 -5.44 -3.80
CA ALA A 127 15.22 -6.21 -3.07
C ALA A 127 15.65 -7.46 -3.87
N THR A 128 14.71 -8.24 -4.39
CA THR A 128 15.01 -9.45 -5.17
C THR A 128 15.73 -9.14 -6.49
N SER A 129 15.32 -8.10 -7.23
CA SER A 129 16.02 -7.65 -8.43
C SER A 129 17.43 -7.14 -8.11
N GLY A 130 17.62 -6.49 -6.95
CA GLY A 130 18.95 -6.15 -6.45
C GLY A 130 19.83 -7.38 -6.25
N TYR A 131 19.29 -8.45 -5.65
CA TYR A 131 20.01 -9.72 -5.50
C TYR A 131 20.28 -10.43 -6.84
N ILE A 132 19.32 -10.46 -7.77
CA ILE A 132 19.49 -11.11 -9.08
C ILE A 132 20.53 -10.34 -9.91
N ASN A 133 20.46 -9.01 -9.99
CA ASN A 133 21.43 -8.22 -10.74
C ASN A 133 22.83 -8.30 -10.13
N ALA A 134 22.93 -8.34 -8.79
CA ALA A 134 24.22 -8.57 -8.12
C ALA A 134 24.77 -9.98 -8.40
N GLY A 135 23.91 -11.01 -8.33
CA GLY A 135 24.27 -12.39 -8.61
C GLY A 135 24.62 -12.66 -10.07
N SER A 136 23.87 -12.09 -11.03
CA SER A 136 24.12 -12.22 -12.46
C SER A 136 25.35 -11.44 -12.89
N SER A 137 25.62 -10.27 -12.31
CA SER A 137 26.87 -9.53 -12.53
C SER A 137 28.07 -10.31 -12.00
N LEU A 138 27.94 -10.97 -10.84
CA LEU A 138 28.99 -11.84 -10.31
C LEU A 138 29.20 -13.09 -11.20
N LEU A 139 28.11 -13.70 -11.69
CA LEU A 139 28.18 -14.86 -12.57
C LEU A 139 28.75 -14.51 -13.95
N GLN A 140 28.37 -13.38 -14.54
CA GLN A 140 28.91 -12.89 -15.81
C GLN A 140 30.37 -12.43 -15.66
N ALA A 141 30.73 -11.78 -14.55
CA ALA A 141 32.12 -11.47 -14.25
C ALA A 141 32.95 -12.76 -14.11
N GLY A 142 32.43 -13.75 -13.39
CA GLY A 142 33.04 -15.08 -13.26
C GLY A 142 33.16 -15.84 -14.58
N SER A 143 32.12 -15.80 -15.43
CA SER A 143 32.14 -16.47 -16.74
C SER A 143 33.04 -15.77 -17.75
N THR A 144 33.13 -14.44 -17.70
CA THR A 144 34.04 -13.65 -18.56
C THR A 144 35.49 -13.86 -18.13
N ALA A 145 35.77 -13.88 -16.83
CA ALA A 145 37.08 -14.22 -16.30
C ALA A 145 37.48 -15.66 -16.64
N TYR A 146 36.58 -16.63 -16.45
CA TYR A 146 36.84 -18.04 -16.76
C TYR A 146 37.06 -18.29 -18.26
N SER A 147 36.21 -17.74 -19.12
CA SER A 147 36.35 -17.86 -20.58
C SER A 147 37.57 -17.10 -21.11
N GLY A 148 37.91 -15.94 -20.53
CA GLY A 148 39.12 -15.20 -20.83
C GLY A 148 40.39 -15.98 -20.48
N TRP A 149 40.42 -16.61 -19.30
CA TRP A 149 41.56 -17.43 -18.89
C TRP A 149 41.72 -18.70 -19.74
N LYS A 150 40.60 -19.33 -20.12
CA LYS A 150 40.59 -20.48 -21.03
C LYS A 150 41.00 -20.11 -22.47
N LYS A 151 40.61 -18.92 -22.94
CA LYS A 151 41.01 -18.38 -24.25
C LYS A 151 42.49 -17.99 -24.28
N SER A 152 43.00 -17.40 -23.20
CA SER A 152 44.43 -17.06 -23.02
C SER A 152 45.30 -18.32 -22.90
N SER A 153 44.82 -19.35 -22.20
CA SER A 153 45.48 -20.67 -22.11
C SER A 153 45.54 -21.38 -23.46
N ASN A 154 44.53 -21.22 -24.33
CA ASN A 154 44.49 -21.84 -25.65
C ASN A 154 45.24 -21.04 -26.74
N SER A 155 45.56 -19.75 -26.50
CA SER A 155 46.34 -18.90 -27.41
C SER A 155 47.84 -18.86 -27.10
N GLY A 156 48.29 -19.47 -26.00
CA GLY A 156 49.72 -19.59 -25.65
C GLY A 156 50.48 -20.71 -26.39
N GLY A 157 49.84 -21.36 -27.37
CA GLY A 157 50.35 -22.56 -28.05
C GLY A 157 50.61 -22.42 -29.55
N SER A 158 50.76 -21.21 -30.10
CA SER A 158 51.22 -21.05 -31.49
C SER A 158 52.62 -20.45 -31.50
N LYS A 159 53.62 -21.34 -31.41
CA LYS A 159 54.99 -21.09 -31.88
C LYS A 159 54.94 -20.80 -33.38
N THR A 160 55.40 -19.62 -33.78
CA THR A 160 56.21 -19.37 -34.98
C THR A 160 56.96 -18.07 -34.78
#